data_AF-A0A8T5H266-F1
#
_entry.id   AF-A0A8T5H266-F1
#
_cell.length_a   1.000
_cell.length_b   1.000
_cell.length_c   1.000
_cell.angle_alpha   90.00
_cell.angle_beta   90.00
_cell.angle_gamma   90.00
#
_symmetry.space_group_name_H-M   'P 1'
#
loop_
_entity.id
_entity.type
_entity.pdbx_description
1 polymer ?
#
loop_
_entity_poly.entity_id
_entity_poly.type
_entity_poly.pdbx_seq_one_letter_code
_entity_poly.pdbx_strand_id
1 'polypeptide(L)'
;MVKGRWFDISEEVKQEIDATGFQQKWVLDPKGYFLIRINEEEERLEVGYCTSDNKLVGVIIGNEPEEIMYKTIELKWISVLDHAAYLGKELQKAYFAMKKGFKYTQDSPLEKK
;
A
#
# COMPACT_ATOMS: atom_id res chain seq x y z
N MET A 1 -1.75 11.64 34.71
CA MET A 1 -0.63 11.06 33.93
C MET A 1 -1.20 10.21 32.81
N VAL A 2 -1.24 10.74 31.59
CA VAL A 2 -1.51 9.95 30.38
C VAL A 2 -0.18 9.86 29.63
N LYS A 3 0.35 8.65 29.47
CA LYS A 3 1.59 8.39 28.73
C LYS A 3 1.28 8.34 27.23
N GLY A 4 1.36 9.49 26.58
CA GLY A 4 1.48 9.61 25.12
C GLY A 4 2.92 9.99 24.76
N ARG A 5 3.47 9.32 23.75
CA ARG A 5 4.88 9.37 23.35
C ARG A 5 5.04 10.50 22.32
N TRP A 6 6.12 11.27 22.47
CA TRP A 6 6.73 12.22 21.51
C TRP A 6 6.21 13.67 21.53
N PHE A 7 6.94 14.49 22.30
CA PHE A 7 6.98 15.96 22.36
C PHE A 7 5.73 16.68 22.86
N ASP A 8 5.90 17.61 23.80
CA ASP A 8 4.90 18.63 24.09
C ASP A 8 4.70 19.47 22.82
N ILE A 9 3.75 19.08 21.97
CA ILE A 9 3.26 19.91 20.88
C ILE A 9 2.57 21.10 21.55
N SER A 10 3.34 22.14 21.84
CA SER A 10 2.88 23.35 22.55
C SER A 10 2.06 24.30 21.66
N GLU A 11 1.33 23.77 20.68
CA GLU A 11 0.47 24.59 19.82
C GLU A 11 -0.96 24.07 19.85
N GLU A 12 -1.89 24.99 20.13
CA GLU A 12 -3.32 24.78 19.92
C GLU A 12 -3.56 24.37 18.45
N VAL A 13 -4.43 23.36 18.24
CA VAL A 13 -4.82 22.92 16.90
C VAL A 13 -5.40 24.09 16.12
N LYS A 14 -4.66 24.57 15.10
CA LYS A 14 -5.06 25.76 14.31
C LYS A 14 -6.21 25.49 13.34
N GLN A 15 -6.36 24.24 12.89
CA GLN A 15 -7.38 23.84 11.93
C GLN A 15 -7.72 22.36 12.10
N GLU A 16 -9.01 22.06 12.10
CA GLU A 16 -9.57 20.71 12.03
C GLU A 16 -10.35 20.60 10.72
N ILE A 17 -10.09 19.55 9.94
CA ILE A 17 -10.72 19.34 8.62
C ILE A 17 -11.42 17.98 8.65
N ASP A 18 -12.75 17.99 8.50
CA ASP A 18 -13.53 16.77 8.32
C ASP A 18 -13.43 16.28 6.87
N ALA A 19 -12.76 15.15 6.68
CA ALA A 19 -12.60 14.51 5.38
C ALA A 19 -13.71 13.47 5.09
N THR A 20 -14.75 13.36 5.94
CA THR A 20 -15.82 12.38 5.79
C THR A 20 -16.51 12.55 4.44
N GLY A 21 -16.45 11.50 3.62
CA GLY A 21 -17.05 11.49 2.28
C GLY A 21 -16.26 12.26 1.21
N PHE A 22 -15.10 12.84 1.53
CA PHE A 22 -14.24 13.44 0.52
C PHE A 22 -13.69 12.37 -0.43
N GLN A 23 -13.82 12.63 -1.73
CA GLN A 23 -13.28 11.77 -2.78
C GLN A 23 -12.48 12.63 -3.76
N GLN A 24 -11.21 12.29 -3.92
CA GLN A 24 -10.40 12.82 -5.00
C GLN A 24 -10.69 12.04 -6.29
N LYS A 25 -10.61 12.72 -7.44
CA LYS A 25 -10.71 12.05 -8.74
C LYS A 25 -9.50 11.15 -8.94
N TRP A 26 -9.74 9.84 -8.98
CA TRP A 26 -8.69 8.86 -9.29
C TRP A 26 -8.13 9.09 -10.69
N VAL A 27 -6.81 9.24 -10.77
CA VAL A 27 -6.05 9.33 -12.02
C VAL A 27 -5.18 8.10 -12.14
N LEU A 28 -5.16 7.46 -13.31
CA LEU A 28 -4.28 6.32 -13.57
C LEU A 28 -2.82 6.80 -13.62
N ASP A 29 -1.91 6.05 -13.03
CA ASP A 29 -0.48 6.30 -13.16
C ASP A 29 -0.07 5.99 -14.60
N PRO A 30 0.51 6.96 -15.32
CA PRO A 30 0.91 6.75 -16.71
C PRO A 30 1.97 5.65 -16.88
N LYS A 31 2.70 5.31 -15.81
CA LYS A 31 3.72 4.26 -15.83
C LYS A 31 3.11 2.86 -15.91
N GLY A 32 1.98 2.63 -15.25
CA GLY A 32 1.33 1.33 -15.25
C GLY A 32 0.59 1.02 -13.95
N TYR A 33 0.51 -0.26 -13.61
CA TYR A 33 -0.23 -0.77 -12.46
C TYR A 33 0.50 -1.93 -11.77
N PHE A 34 0.01 -2.30 -10.60
CA PHE A 34 0.60 -3.33 -9.75
C PHE A 34 -0.39 -4.47 -9.50
N LEU A 35 0.13 -5.70 -9.49
CA LEU A 35 -0.58 -6.91 -9.10
C LEU A 35 0.09 -7.47 -7.85
N ILE A 36 -0.68 -7.72 -6.81
CA ILE A 36 -0.16 -8.20 -5.53
C ILE A 36 -0.63 -9.65 -5.31
N ARG A 37 0.30 -10.52 -4.91
CA ARG A 37 -0.02 -11.86 -4.40
C ARG A 37 0.75 -12.18 -3.12
N ILE A 38 0.21 -13.11 -2.34
CA ILE A 38 0.86 -13.68 -1.17
C ILE A 38 1.42 -15.04 -1.58
N ASN A 39 2.70 -15.26 -1.33
CA ASN A 39 3.31 -16.57 -1.37
C ASN A 39 3.17 -17.20 0.03
N GLU A 40 2.23 -18.13 0.17
CA GLU A 40 1.91 -18.76 1.46
C GLU A 40 2.98 -19.74 1.92
N GLU A 41 3.73 -20.35 1.00
CA GLU A 41 4.78 -21.31 1.31
C GLU A 41 6.00 -20.60 1.93
N GLU A 42 6.41 -19.49 1.34
CA GLU A 42 7.58 -18.71 1.78
C GLU A 42 7.22 -17.58 2.77
N GLU A 43 5.93 -17.38 3.05
CA GLU A 43 5.37 -16.26 3.83
C GLU A 43 5.88 -14.87 3.36
N ARG A 44 5.80 -14.61 2.04
CA ARG A 44 6.23 -13.33 1.44
C ARG A 44 5.17 -12.69 0.58
N LEU A 45 5.31 -11.38 0.41
CA LEU A 45 4.57 -10.61 -0.58
C LEU A 45 5.33 -10.59 -1.91
N GLU A 46 4.60 -10.73 -3.01
CA GLU A 46 5.13 -10.62 -4.37
C GLU A 46 4.30 -9.63 -5.18
N VAL A 47 4.97 -8.65 -5.78
CA VAL A 47 4.33 -7.50 -6.43
C VAL A 47 4.84 -7.35 -7.84
N GLY A 48 3.99 -7.71 -8.79
CA GLY A 48 4.25 -7.55 -10.22
C GLY A 48 3.94 -6.14 -10.67
N TYR A 49 4.90 -5.49 -11.32
CA TYR A 49 4.70 -4.21 -12.00
C TYR A 49 4.44 -4.45 -13.49
N CYS A 50 3.31 -3.94 -13.97
CA CYS A 50 2.88 -4.02 -15.35
C CYS A 50 2.81 -2.62 -15.96
N THR A 51 3.30 -2.45 -17.18
CA THR A 51 3.09 -1.23 -17.95
C THR A 51 1.63 -1.10 -18.41
N SER A 52 1.25 0.10 -18.83
CA SER A 52 -0.10 0.42 -19.33
C SER A 52 -0.54 -0.41 -20.56
N ASP A 53 0.41 -1.04 -21.29
CA ASP A 53 0.15 -1.99 -22.37
C ASP A 53 0.15 -3.47 -21.90
N ASN A 54 -0.05 -3.71 -20.60
CA ASN A 54 -0.18 -5.01 -19.95
C ASN A 54 1.06 -5.92 -20.02
N LYS A 55 2.27 -5.34 -20.07
CA LYS A 55 3.51 -6.12 -20.01
C LYS A 55 4.05 -6.16 -18.59
N LEU A 56 4.24 -7.36 -18.04
CA LEU A 56 4.93 -7.57 -16.78
C LEU A 56 6.42 -7.23 -16.96
N VAL A 57 6.88 -6.20 -16.26
CA VAL A 57 8.27 -5.72 -16.33
C VAL A 57 9.13 -6.40 -15.27
N GLY A 58 8.56 -6.69 -14.10
CA GLY A 58 9.27 -7.36 -13.03
C GLY A 58 8.41 -7.58 -11.80
N VAL A 59 8.95 -8.35 -10.86
CA VAL A 59 8.32 -8.69 -9.58
C VAL A 59 9.26 -8.28 -8.45
N ILE A 60 8.74 -7.50 -7.51
CA ILE A 60 9.43 -7.19 -6.25
C ILE A 60 8.92 -8.18 -5.20
N ILE A 61 9.83 -8.82 -4.49
CA ILE A 61 9.52 -9.73 -3.39
C ILE A 61 9.99 -9.09 -2.09
N GLY A 62 9.15 -9.11 -1.07
CA GLY A 62 9.45 -8.53 0.24
C GLY A 62 8.70 -9.24 1.36
N ASN A 63 9.24 -9.14 2.57
CA ASN A 63 8.60 -9.63 3.78
C ASN A 63 7.69 -8.57 4.39
N GLU A 64 8.04 -7.29 4.21
CA GLU A 64 7.34 -6.14 4.77
C GLU A 64 6.85 -5.18 3.66
N PRO A 65 5.70 -4.50 3.83
CA PRO A 65 5.18 -3.52 2.86
C PRO A 65 6.17 -2.42 2.50
N GLU A 66 6.93 -1.92 3.48
CA GLU A 66 7.86 -0.80 3.33
C GLU A 66 9.01 -1.12 2.37
N GLU A 67 9.54 -2.35 2.42
CA GLU A 67 10.61 -2.83 1.53
C GLU A 67 10.19 -2.72 0.06
N ILE A 68 8.96 -3.16 -0.21
CA ILE A 68 8.38 -3.15 -1.55
C ILE A 68 8.12 -1.72 -2.01
N MET A 69 7.55 -0.88 -1.12
CA MET A 69 7.29 0.52 -1.45
C MET A 69 8.58 1.29 -1.75
N TYR A 70 9.61 1.16 -0.92
CA TYR A 70 10.90 1.83 -1.16
C TYR A 70 11.55 1.37 -2.45
N LYS A 71 11.52 0.05 -2.74
CA LYS A 71 12.06 -0.46 -4.01
C LYS A 71 11.26 0.04 -5.22
N THR A 72 9.94 0.13 -5.10
CA THR A 72 9.05 0.66 -6.16
C THR A 72 9.38 2.12 -6.48
N ILE A 73 9.63 2.93 -5.45
CA ILE A 73 10.05 4.34 -5.58
C ILE A 73 11.44 4.43 -6.21
N GLU A 74 12.41 3.67 -5.72
CA GLU A 74 13.78 3.64 -6.22
C GLU A 74 13.83 3.28 -7.72
N LEU A 75 13.07 2.26 -8.13
CA LEU A 75 12.95 1.82 -9.51
C LEU A 75 12.15 2.79 -10.38
N LYS A 76 11.54 3.82 -9.78
CA LYS A 76 10.66 4.78 -10.44
C LYS A 76 9.53 4.07 -11.20
N TRP A 77 8.95 3.01 -10.64
CA TRP A 77 7.81 2.31 -11.23
C TRP A 77 6.47 2.99 -10.92
N ILE A 78 6.48 3.96 -10.02
CA ILE A 78 5.34 4.78 -9.65
C ILE A 78 5.65 6.26 -9.86
N SER A 79 4.63 7.07 -10.13
CA SER A 79 4.73 8.50 -10.37
C SER A 79 3.55 9.32 -9.81
N VAL A 80 2.41 8.68 -9.53
CA VAL A 80 1.22 9.33 -8.97
C VAL A 80 1.10 9.01 -7.47
N LEU A 81 0.95 10.05 -6.64
CA LEU A 81 0.87 9.91 -5.19
C LEU A 81 -0.37 9.12 -4.75
N ASP A 82 -1.51 9.31 -5.40
CA ASP A 82 -2.74 8.55 -5.15
C ASP A 82 -2.50 7.04 -5.33
N HIS A 83 -1.73 6.65 -6.35
CA HIS A 83 -1.35 5.27 -6.59
C HIS A 83 -0.35 4.77 -5.55
N ALA A 84 0.57 5.62 -5.09
CA ALA A 84 1.51 5.24 -4.03
C ALA A 84 0.78 4.99 -2.70
N ALA A 85 -0.19 5.84 -2.36
CA ALA A 85 -1.04 5.66 -1.20
C ALA A 85 -1.90 4.39 -1.31
N TYR A 86 -2.49 4.15 -2.48
CA TYR A 86 -3.26 2.93 -2.74
C TYR A 86 -2.41 1.66 -2.66
N LEU A 87 -1.22 1.66 -3.27
CA LEU A 87 -0.31 0.52 -3.23
C LEU A 87 0.09 0.22 -1.78
N GLY A 88 0.48 1.24 -1.01
CA GLY A 88 0.78 1.08 0.42
C GLY A 88 -0.39 0.47 1.21
N LYS A 89 -1.62 0.96 0.97
CA LYS A 89 -2.85 0.42 1.58
C LYS A 89 -3.04 -1.07 1.25
N GLU A 90 -2.94 -1.45 -0.02
CA GLU A 90 -3.14 -2.84 -0.44
C GLU A 90 -2.00 -3.76 0.03
N LEU A 91 -0.74 -3.28 0.06
CA LEU A 91 0.38 -4.04 0.62
C LEU A 91 0.20 -4.30 2.11
N GLN A 92 -0.23 -3.30 2.88
CA GLN A 92 -0.52 -3.48 4.29
C GLN A 92 -1.66 -4.47 4.52
N LYS A 93 -2.70 -4.45 3.67
CA LYS A 93 -3.80 -5.41 3.70
C LYS A 93 -3.32 -6.82 3.39
N ALA A 94 -2.50 -7.00 2.35
CA ALA A 94 -1.91 -8.29 1.99
C ALA A 94 -1.01 -8.83 3.10
N TYR A 95 -0.13 -7.99 3.66
CA TYR A 95 0.71 -8.35 4.79
C TYR A 95 -0.10 -8.82 6.00
N PHE A 96 -1.14 -8.06 6.36
CA PHE A 96 -2.00 -8.45 7.47
C PHE A 96 -2.70 -9.78 7.20
N ALA A 97 -3.19 -9.99 5.97
CA ALA A 97 -3.83 -11.25 5.59
C ALA A 97 -2.87 -12.42 5.73
N MET A 98 -1.63 -12.26 5.25
CA MET A 98 -0.56 -13.24 5.38
C MET A 98 -0.28 -13.57 6.86
N LYS A 99 -0.03 -12.56 7.69
CA LYS A 99 0.33 -12.75 9.11
C LYS A 99 -0.82 -13.26 9.99
N LYS A 100 -2.07 -13.11 9.55
CA LYS A 100 -3.26 -13.50 10.33
C LYS A 100 -4.06 -14.64 9.71
N GLY A 101 -3.60 -15.21 8.60
CA GLY A 101 -4.26 -16.33 7.94
C GLY A 101 -5.60 -15.95 7.31
N PHE A 102 -5.75 -14.73 6.79
CA PHE A 102 -6.90 -14.35 5.97
C PHE A 102 -6.61 -14.59 4.48
N LYS A 103 -7.67 -14.77 3.70
CA LYS A 103 -7.61 -14.74 2.25
C LYS A 103 -7.53 -13.28 1.79
N TYR A 104 -6.53 -12.99 0.98
CA TYR A 104 -6.34 -11.70 0.33
C TYR A 104 -6.89 -11.74 -1.09
N THR A 105 -7.64 -10.70 -1.47
CA THR A 105 -7.99 -10.40 -2.85
C THR A 105 -7.93 -8.88 -3.01
N GLN A 106 -7.17 -8.42 -4.01
CA GLN A 106 -7.02 -6.99 -4.26
C GLN A 106 -8.38 -6.34 -4.50
N ASP A 107 -8.55 -5.11 -4.01
CA ASP A 107 -9.82 -4.34 -4.07
C ASP A 107 -11.03 -4.98 -3.38
N SER A 108 -10.86 -6.15 -2.75
CA SER A 108 -11.90 -6.83 -1.98
C SER A 108 -11.62 -6.73 -0.47
N PRO A 109 -12.66 -6.84 0.37
CA PRO A 109 -12.49 -7.05 1.80
C PRO A 109 -11.68 -8.31 2.11
N LEU A 110 -11.03 -8.33 3.28
CA LEU A 110 -10.39 -9.56 3.76
C LEU A 110 -11.45 -10.60 4.13
N GLU A 111 -11.21 -11.84 3.72
CA GLU A 111 -12.07 -12.98 3.99
C GLU A 111 -11.34 -13.95 4.92
N LYS A 112 -12.05 -14.61 5.84
CA LYS A 112 -11.46 -15.72 6.59
C LYS A 112 -11.17 -16.87 5.62
N LYS A 113 -10.04 -17.54 5.81
CA LYS A 113 -9.75 -18.80 5.12
C LYS A 113 -10.69 -19.91 5.59
#